data_AF-L7VGK3-F1
#
_entry.id   AF-L7VGK3-F1
#
_cell.length_a   1.000
_cell.length_b   1.000
_cell.length_c   1.000
_cell.angle_alpha   90.00
_cell.angle_beta   90.00
_cell.angle_gamma   90.00
#
_symmetry.space_group_name_H-M   'P 1'
#
loop_
_entity.id
_entity.type
_entity.pdbx_description
1 polymer ?
#
loop_
_entity_poly.entity_id
_entity_poly.type
_entity_poly.pdbx_seq_one_letter_code
_entity_poly.pdbx_strand_id
1 'polypeptide(L)'
;MAGTRECNSVVTAGRLSKAVEFFDAAEHLEDEMPNAAGDLFVDAGIAASDVICCVRLGVHSSGGTHSEAITLLRTADSGSEKYLSTLLGLKNKAAYTPGSIHRRVQEDEPRCFPSSRDSQTGHRVSKPQT
;
A
#
# COMPACT_ATOMS: atom_id res chain seq x y z
N MET A 1 24.62 -0.12 -8.06
CA MET A 1 24.00 -0.34 -6.74
C MET A 1 22.54 0.01 -6.88
N ALA A 2 21.66 -0.98 -6.74
CA ALA A 2 20.22 -0.79 -6.78
C ALA A 2 19.82 0.25 -5.72
N GLY A 3 19.03 1.24 -6.12
CA GLY A 3 18.79 2.41 -5.31
C GLY A 3 17.84 2.11 -4.17
N THR A 4 18.34 2.02 -2.94
CA THR A 4 17.52 2.09 -1.72
C THR A 4 17.78 3.42 -1.02
N ARG A 5 16.79 3.89 -0.26
CA ARG A 5 16.89 5.09 0.56
C ARG A 5 16.52 4.74 2.00
N GLU A 6 17.29 5.28 2.93
CA GLU A 6 17.02 5.20 4.36
C GLU A 6 15.70 5.87 4.70
N CYS A 7 14.93 5.22 5.56
CA CYS A 7 13.68 5.72 6.10
C CYS A 7 13.88 6.22 7.52
N ASN A 8 13.49 7.47 7.75
CA ASN A 8 13.26 7.99 9.09
C ASN A 8 11.75 8.14 9.33
N SER A 9 11.35 8.47 10.56
CA SER A 9 9.95 8.63 10.92
C SER A 9 9.19 9.63 10.04
N VAL A 10 9.84 10.69 9.59
CA VAL A 10 9.26 11.70 8.68
C VAL A 10 9.02 11.12 7.29
N VAL A 11 9.98 10.37 6.75
CA VAL A 11 9.83 9.68 5.46
C VAL A 11 8.70 8.67 5.51
N THR A 12 8.66 7.82 6.55
CA THR A 12 7.60 6.82 6.73
C THR A 12 6.22 7.47 6.85
N ALA A 13 6.10 8.53 7.67
CA ALA A 13 4.83 9.25 7.84
C ALA A 13 4.39 9.94 6.54
N GLY A 14 5.33 10.56 5.80
CA GLY A 14 5.03 11.18 4.51
C GLY A 14 4.60 10.17 3.46
N ARG A 15 5.20 8.98 3.42
CA ARG A 15 4.78 7.88 2.53
C ARG A 15 3.40 7.35 2.89
N LEU A 16 3.10 7.22 4.18
CA LEU A 16 1.78 6.81 4.64
C LEU A 16 0.71 7.84 4.27
N SER A 17 0.99 9.13 4.50
CA SER A 17 0.08 10.22 4.12
C SER A 17 -0.24 10.19 2.62
N LYS A 18 0.78 9.99 1.77
CA LYS A 18 0.59 9.87 0.32
C LYS A 18 -0.20 8.63 -0.08
N ALA A 19 0.05 7.49 0.57
CA ALA A 19 -0.68 6.27 0.29
C ALA A 19 -2.18 6.45 0.54
N VAL A 20 -2.54 7.11 1.66
CA VAL A 20 -3.93 7.43 2.00
C VAL A 20 -4.50 8.46 1.03
N GLU A 21 -3.80 9.56 0.77
CA GLU A 21 -4.28 10.62 -0.14
C GLU A 21 -4.57 10.10 -1.55
N PHE A 22 -3.70 9.24 -2.09
CA PHE A 22 -3.93 8.63 -3.40
C PHE A 22 -5.08 7.63 -3.39
N PHE A 23 -5.23 6.86 -2.32
CA PHE A 23 -6.34 5.92 -2.18
C PHE A 23 -7.68 6.65 -2.12
N ASP A 24 -7.80 7.66 -1.25
CA ASP A 24 -9.01 8.47 -1.10
C ASP A 24 -9.37 9.17 -2.42
N ALA A 25 -8.37 9.73 -3.11
CA ALA A 25 -8.57 10.36 -4.41
C ALA A 25 -9.00 9.35 -5.49
N ALA A 26 -8.46 8.13 -5.47
CA ALA A 26 -8.85 7.07 -6.40
C ALA A 26 -10.31 6.64 -6.19
N GLU A 27 -10.74 6.45 -4.94
CA GLU A 27 -12.14 6.12 -4.62
C GLU A 27 -13.10 7.22 -5.11
N HIS A 28 -12.73 8.49 -4.98
CA HIS A 28 -13.57 9.58 -5.48
C HIS A 28 -13.63 9.66 -7.01
N LEU A 29 -12.62 9.17 -7.71
CA LEU A 29 -12.51 9.28 -9.17
C LEU A 29 -12.91 8.01 -9.91
N GLU A 30 -13.22 6.91 -9.22
CA GLU A 30 -13.36 5.59 -9.84
C GLU A 30 -14.48 5.52 -10.89
N ASP A 31 -15.57 6.25 -10.68
CA ASP A 31 -16.72 6.27 -11.60
C ASP A 31 -16.56 7.32 -12.73
N GLU A 32 -16.00 8.48 -12.42
CA GLU A 32 -15.90 9.62 -13.36
C GLU A 32 -14.67 9.52 -14.27
N MET A 33 -13.54 9.08 -13.70
CA MET A 33 -12.24 9.06 -14.35
C MET A 33 -11.51 7.75 -14.03
N PRO A 34 -12.05 6.59 -14.45
CA PRO A 34 -11.58 5.28 -14.01
C PRO A 34 -10.09 5.06 -14.32
N ASN A 35 -9.58 5.56 -15.46
CA ASN A 35 -8.16 5.45 -15.80
C ASN A 35 -7.28 6.23 -14.82
N ALA A 36 -7.70 7.44 -14.42
CA ALA A 36 -6.99 8.24 -13.44
C ALA A 36 -7.07 7.60 -12.04
N ALA A 37 -8.24 7.09 -11.65
CA ALA A 37 -8.40 6.33 -10.42
C ALA A 37 -7.50 5.09 -10.40
N GLY A 38 -7.39 4.36 -11.51
CA GLY A 38 -6.49 3.23 -11.67
C GLY A 38 -5.02 3.60 -11.45
N ASP A 39 -4.55 4.71 -12.03
CA ASP A 39 -3.19 5.20 -11.80
C ASP A 39 -2.97 5.59 -10.32
N LEU A 40 -3.95 6.25 -9.70
CA LEU A 40 -3.90 6.62 -8.28
C LEU A 40 -3.88 5.40 -7.35
N PHE A 41 -4.68 4.35 -7.62
CA PHE A 41 -4.62 3.10 -6.85
C PHE A 41 -3.24 2.45 -6.93
N VAL A 42 -2.57 2.52 -8.09
CA VAL A 42 -1.22 1.99 -8.25
C VAL A 42 -0.21 2.82 -7.45
N ASP A 43 -0.31 4.15 -7.52
CA ASP A 43 0.59 5.04 -6.77
C ASP A 43 0.36 4.91 -5.25
N ALA A 44 -0.89 4.69 -4.80
CA ALA A 44 -1.23 4.35 -3.42
C ALA A 44 -0.56 3.05 -2.97
N GLY A 45 -0.65 1.99 -3.78
CA GLY A 45 -0.02 0.69 -3.50
C GLY A 45 1.51 0.76 -3.43
N ILE A 46 2.15 1.56 -4.29
CA ILE A 46 3.59 1.81 -4.23
C ILE A 46 3.95 2.53 -2.92
N ALA A 47 3.22 3.59 -2.57
CA ALA A 47 3.47 4.33 -1.34
C ALA A 47 3.25 3.47 -0.08
N ALA A 48 2.23 2.61 -0.07
CA ALA A 48 1.99 1.66 1.02
C ALA A 48 3.11 0.61 1.12
N SER A 49 3.59 0.11 -0.02
CA SER A 49 4.73 -0.83 -0.08
C SER A 49 6.01 -0.21 0.46
N ASP A 50 6.26 1.07 0.14
CA ASP A 50 7.38 1.83 0.70
C ASP A 50 7.25 1.94 2.23
N VAL A 51 6.06 2.18 2.78
CA VAL A 51 5.83 2.21 4.24
C VAL A 51 6.17 0.86 4.87
N ILE A 52 5.72 -0.25 4.28
CA ILE A 52 6.03 -1.60 4.79
C ILE A 52 7.55 -1.81 4.81
N CYS A 53 8.24 -1.46 3.72
CA CYS A 53 9.70 -1.59 3.64
C CYS A 53 10.41 -0.68 4.65
N CYS A 54 9.98 0.58 4.78
CA CYS A 54 10.51 1.52 5.76
C CYS A 54 10.35 1.02 7.20
N VAL A 55 9.19 0.47 7.55
CA VAL A 55 8.91 -0.01 8.91
C VAL A 55 9.66 -1.31 9.22
N ARG A 56 9.79 -2.22 8.26
CA ARG A 56 10.38 -3.55 8.47
C ARG A 56 11.89 -3.61 8.25
N LEU A 57 12.38 -2.88 7.25
CA LEU A 57 13.77 -2.93 6.80
C LEU A 57 14.54 -1.63 7.06
N GLY A 58 13.85 -0.54 7.44
CA GLY A 58 14.47 0.78 7.57
C GLY A 58 14.80 1.46 6.25
N VAL A 59 14.46 0.84 5.11
CA VAL A 59 14.78 1.35 3.77
C VAL A 59 13.63 1.10 2.80
N HIS A 60 13.51 1.95 1.77
CA HIS A 60 12.60 1.74 0.64
C HIS A 60 13.32 1.88 -0.70
N SER A 61 12.68 1.44 -1.79
CA SER A 61 13.26 1.56 -3.13
C SER A 61 13.23 3.02 -3.60
N SER A 62 14.33 3.52 -4.16
CA SER A 62 14.47 4.91 -4.60
C SER A 62 14.13 5.17 -6.06
N GLY A 63 13.55 4.18 -6.75
CA GLY A 63 12.93 4.37 -8.07
C GLY A 63 13.72 3.81 -9.24
N GLY A 64 14.63 2.86 -9.02
CA GLY A 64 15.43 2.25 -10.10
C GLY A 64 14.60 1.40 -11.05
N THR A 65 13.81 0.46 -10.52
CA THR A 65 12.86 -0.37 -11.29
C THR A 65 11.73 -0.89 -10.39
N HIS A 66 10.55 -1.11 -10.97
CA HIS A 66 9.42 -1.74 -10.26
C HIS A 66 9.76 -3.13 -9.69
N SER A 67 10.64 -3.87 -10.38
CA SER A 67 11.12 -5.19 -9.96
C SER A 67 11.95 -5.15 -8.67
N GLU A 68 12.70 -4.07 -8.45
CA GLU A 68 13.45 -3.86 -7.20
C GLU A 68 12.50 -3.61 -6.03
N ALA A 69 11.43 -2.83 -6.23
CA ALA A 69 10.42 -2.59 -5.21
C ALA A 69 9.69 -3.88 -4.81
N ILE A 70 9.33 -4.74 -5.77
CA ILE A 70 8.72 -6.06 -5.51
C ILE A 70 9.67 -6.96 -4.73
N THR A 71 10.96 -6.97 -5.10
CA THR A 71 11.97 -7.79 -4.41
C THR A 71 12.16 -7.33 -2.97
N LEU A 72 12.27 -6.01 -2.76
CA LEU A 72 12.42 -5.43 -1.43
C LEU A 72 11.19 -5.67 -0.56
N LEU A 73 10.00 -5.51 -1.13
CA LEU A 73 8.74 -5.80 -0.43
C LEU A 73 8.62 -7.28 -0.06
N ARG A 74 9.03 -8.20 -0.93
CA ARG A 74 9.06 -9.64 -0.61
C ARG A 74 9.98 -9.94 0.57
N THR A 75 11.09 -9.22 0.70
CA THR A 75 11.98 -9.32 1.86
C THR A 75 11.35 -8.73 3.12
N ALA A 76 10.61 -7.63 3.01
CA ALA A 76 9.96 -6.96 4.13
C ALA A 76 8.73 -7.72 4.66
N ASP A 77 7.91 -8.24 3.75
CA ASP A 77 6.65 -8.92 4.02
C ASP A 77 6.30 -9.90 2.89
N SER A 78 6.57 -11.18 3.13
CA SER A 78 6.33 -12.23 2.14
C SER A 78 4.83 -12.46 1.92
N GLY A 79 4.36 -12.28 0.69
CA GLY A 79 2.96 -12.37 0.27
C GLY A 79 2.47 -11.04 -0.31
N SER A 80 2.91 -9.92 0.26
CA SER A 80 2.45 -8.59 -0.17
C SER A 80 3.00 -8.16 -1.53
N GLU A 81 4.11 -8.75 -1.98
CA GLU A 81 4.69 -8.48 -3.29
C GLU A 81 3.74 -8.83 -4.45
N LYS A 82 2.82 -9.77 -4.22
CA LYS A 82 1.82 -10.18 -5.22
C LYS A 82 0.84 -9.06 -5.53
N TYR A 83 0.38 -8.34 -4.50
CA TYR A 83 -0.53 -7.21 -4.68
C TYR A 83 0.12 -6.09 -5.46
N LEU A 84 1.36 -5.72 -5.10
CA LEU A 84 2.12 -4.71 -5.83
C LEU A 84 2.38 -5.13 -7.29
N SER A 85 2.72 -6.41 -7.52
CA SER A 85 2.90 -6.96 -8.88
C SER A 85 1.61 -6.87 -9.71
N THR A 86 0.46 -7.19 -9.12
CA THR A 86 -0.85 -7.06 -9.79
C THR A 86 -1.15 -5.61 -10.16
N LEU A 87 -0.97 -4.66 -9.23
CA LEU A 87 -1.20 -3.24 -9.48
C LEU A 87 -0.32 -2.71 -10.63
N LEU A 88 0.97 -3.05 -10.63
CA LEU A 88 1.89 -2.66 -11.69
C LEU A 88 1.53 -3.28 -13.05
N GLY A 89 1.05 -4.53 -13.05
CA GLY A 89 0.54 -5.19 -14.24
C GLY A 89 -0.70 -4.50 -14.81
N LEU A 90 -1.60 -4.00 -13.95
CA LEU A 90 -2.78 -3.24 -14.35
C LEU A 90 -2.40 -1.88 -14.97
N LYS A 91 -1.46 -1.15 -14.37
CA LYS A 91 -0.94 0.13 -14.91
C LYS A 91 -0.42 -0.05 -16.34
N ASN A 92 0.39 -1.08 -16.57
CA ASN A 92 0.95 -1.37 -17.89
C ASN A 92 -0.17 -1.69 -18.90
N LYS A 93 -1.18 -2.49 -18.51
CA LYS A 93 -2.28 -2.86 -19.40
C LYS A 93 -3.20 -1.69 -19.74
N ALA A 94 -3.49 -0.83 -18.76
CA ALA A 94 -4.31 0.37 -18.93
C ALA A 94 -3.62 1.43 -19.82
N ALA A 95 -2.29 1.59 -19.68
CA ALA A 95 -1.53 2.54 -20.49
C ALA A 95 -1.48 2.19 -21.99
N TYR A 96 -1.59 0.90 -22.35
CA TYR A 96 -1.46 0.44 -23.75
C TYR A 96 -2.77 -0.02 -24.39
N THR A 97 -3.89 -0.02 -23.65
CA THR A 97 -5.21 -0.36 -24.19
C THR A 97 -6.12 0.86 -24.13
N PRO A 98 -6.34 1.61 -25.23
CA PRO A 98 -7.35 2.65 -25.30
C PRO A 98 -8.74 1.99 -25.37
N GLY A 99 -9.17 1.43 -24.24
CA GLY A 99 -10.41 0.71 -24.10
C GLY A 99 -10.71 0.60 -22.62
N SER A 100 -11.73 1.34 -22.20
CA SER A 100 -12.22 1.52 -20.83
C SER A 100 -12.00 0.29 -19.96
N ILE A 101 -11.46 0.49 -18.76
CA ILE A 101 -11.53 -0.45 -17.63
C ILE A 101 -12.99 -0.61 -17.21
N HIS A 102 -13.77 -1.27 -18.06
CA HIS A 102 -15.11 -1.69 -17.75
C HIS A 102 -15.00 -2.93 -16.86
N ARG A 103 -15.21 -2.69 -15.56
CA ARG A 103 -15.90 -3.55 -14.61
C ARG A 103 -15.66 -5.06 -14.84
N ARG A 104 -14.69 -5.62 -14.11
CA ARG A 104 -14.87 -6.92 -13.48
C ARG A 104 -14.85 -6.75 -11.97
N VAL A 105 -15.97 -6.22 -11.45
CA VAL A 105 -16.39 -6.56 -10.08
C VAL A 105 -16.74 -8.04 -10.14
N GLN A 106 -15.83 -8.87 -9.67
CA GLN A 106 -16.19 -10.16 -9.15
C GLN A 106 -15.97 -10.00 -7.65
N GLU A 107 -17.07 -10.04 -6.90
CA GLU A 107 -17.12 -9.86 -5.46
C GLU A 107 -16.16 -10.85 -4.79
N ASP A 108 -14.95 -10.38 -4.49
CA ASP A 108 -14.07 -11.01 -3.51
C ASP A 108 -13.84 -9.92 -2.46
N GLU A 109 -14.56 -10.07 -1.36
CA GLU A 109 -14.42 -9.34 -0.11
C GLU A 109 -13.04 -8.68 0.04
N PRO A 110 -12.95 -7.34 0.24
CA PRO A 110 -11.68 -6.71 0.53
C PRO A 110 -11.21 -7.29 1.86
N ARG A 111 -10.25 -8.23 1.80
CA ARG A 111 -9.56 -8.72 3.00
C ARG A 111 -8.86 -7.52 3.59
N CYS A 112 -9.54 -6.92 4.55
CA CYS A 112 -9.08 -5.88 5.42
C CYS A 112 -7.66 -6.26 5.87
N PHE A 113 -6.68 -5.44 5.51
CA PHE A 113 -5.33 -5.54 6.07
C PHE A 113 -5.49 -5.65 7.59
N PRO A 114 -4.95 -6.68 8.26
CA PRO A 114 -5.11 -6.80 9.70
C PRO A 114 -4.36 -5.65 10.37
N SER A 115 -5.06 -4.55 10.65
CA SER A 115 -4.64 -3.53 11.58
C SER A 115 -4.47 -4.24 12.91
N SER A 116 -3.21 -4.49 13.28
CA SER A 116 -2.86 -5.05 14.57
C SER A 116 -3.24 -4.05 15.66
N ARG A 117 -4.48 -4.13 16.13
CA ARG A 117 -4.90 -3.59 17.43
C ARG A 117 -5.12 -4.76 18.36
N ASP A 118 -4.02 -5.30 18.86
CA ASP A 118 -4.01 -6.02 20.12
C ASP A 118 -2.70 -5.67 20.82
N SER A 119 -2.82 -4.86 21.89
CA SER A 119 -1.96 -4.86 23.09
C SER A 119 -2.19 -3.58 23.90
N GLN A 120 -3.23 -3.57 24.74
CA GLN A 120 -3.12 -2.91 26.04
C GLN A 120 -3.64 -3.85 27.12
N THR A 121 -2.68 -4.58 27.67
CA THR A 121 -2.77 -5.31 28.93
C THR A 121 -2.64 -4.30 30.08
N GLY A 122 -3.54 -4.40 31.07
CA GLY A 122 -3.21 -4.06 32.46
C GLY A 122 -3.78 -2.76 33.02
N HIS A 123 -4.92 -2.85 33.70
CA HIS A 123 -4.99 -2.34 35.07
C HIS A 123 -6.05 -3.09 35.88
N ARG A 124 -5.57 -4.02 36.73
CA ARG A 124 -6.32 -4.42 37.93
C ARG A 124 -6.41 -3.19 38.83
N VAL A 125 -7.62 -2.78 39.18
CA VAL A 125 -7.87 -1.94 40.35
C VAL A 125 -8.60 -2.79 41.37
N SER A 126 -7.99 -2.88 42.55
CA SER A 126 -8.52 -3.49 43.77
C SER A 126 -9.70 -2.68 44.34
N LYS A 127 -10.77 -3.40 44.75
CA LYS A 127 -11.72 -3.23 45.90
C LYS A 127 -11.97 -1.80 46.49
N PRO A 128 -13.19 -1.46 46.99
CA PRO A 128 -13.84 -2.22 48.10
C PRO A 128 -15.40 -2.21 48.23
N GLN A 129 -15.85 -3.12 49.10
CA GLN A 129 -17.03 -3.13 50.02
C GLN A 129 -18.46 -2.87 49.51
N THR A 130 -19.35 -3.83 49.78
CA THR A 130 -20.32 -3.76 50.91
C THR A 130 -20.56 -5.17 51.44
#